data_AF-A0A428R9E7-F1
#
_entry.id   AF-A0A428R9E7-F1
#
_cell.length_a   1.000
_cell.length_b   1.000
_cell.length_c   1.000
_cell.angle_alpha   90.00
_cell.angle_beta   90.00
_cell.angle_gamma   90.00
#
_symmetry.space_group_name_H-M   'P 1'
#
loop_
_entity.id
_entity.type
_entity.pdbx_description
1 polymer ?
#
loop_
_entity_poly.entity_id
_entity_poly.type
_entity_poly.pdbx_seq_one_letter_code
_entity_poly.pdbx_strand_id
1 'polypeptide(L)'
;MVTNKTGGNATHLDMTPSTWSKLTKGYSGGGVDGIEWEWIQCPLPESSSLQVHMHSGASKYWFAATIENARLRTQKVEVSSDKGKTWQVCALHDPNMWTLDDKTLPDDTAYVRVTDINGGQVVVKDVVLKSGVTTKAT
;
A
#
# COMPACT_ATOMS: atom_id res chain seq x y z
N MET A 1 -12.01 2.69 3.27
CA MET A 1 -10.63 2.63 2.73
C MET A 1 -10.25 4.03 2.29
N VAL A 2 -9.05 4.51 2.63
CA VAL A 2 -8.55 5.81 2.18
C VAL A 2 -7.74 5.59 0.92
N THR A 3 -8.17 6.16 -0.20
CA THR A 3 -7.58 5.91 -1.53
C THR A 3 -7.19 7.18 -2.26
N ASN A 4 -7.46 8.35 -1.70
CA ASN A 4 -7.21 9.63 -2.35
C ASN A 4 -6.75 10.66 -1.33
N LYS A 5 -6.03 11.68 -1.82
CA LYS A 5 -5.66 12.88 -1.08
C LYS A 5 -6.43 14.05 -1.66
N THR A 6 -7.04 14.86 -0.80
CA THR A 6 -7.80 16.05 -1.21
C THR A 6 -7.17 17.32 -0.62
N GLY A 7 -7.62 18.48 -1.09
CA GLY A 7 -7.11 19.78 -0.64
C GLY A 7 -7.62 20.25 0.73
N GLY A 8 -8.31 19.39 1.48
CA GLY A 8 -8.82 19.70 2.82
C GLY A 8 -7.74 19.73 3.89
N ASN A 9 -8.16 20.01 5.14
CA ASN A 9 -7.27 19.90 6.30
C ASN A 9 -7.06 18.42 6.72
N ALA A 10 -6.27 18.20 7.77
CA ALA A 10 -5.89 16.85 8.22
C ALA A 10 -7.06 15.95 8.67
N THR A 11 -8.25 16.51 8.90
CA THR A 11 -9.44 15.79 9.40
C THR A 11 -10.63 15.87 8.45
N HIS A 12 -10.49 16.55 7.31
CA HIS A 12 -11.54 16.67 6.31
C HIS A 12 -11.62 15.36 5.51
N LEU A 13 -12.76 14.66 5.61
CA LEU A 13 -13.02 13.44 4.87
C LEU A 13 -13.87 13.75 3.62
N ASP A 14 -13.23 13.67 2.44
CA ASP A 14 -13.95 13.71 1.18
C ASP A 14 -14.39 12.29 0.80
N MET A 15 -15.69 12.05 0.82
CA MET A 15 -16.29 10.73 0.69
C MET A 15 -16.90 10.57 -0.69
N THR A 16 -16.88 9.33 -1.19
CA THR A 16 -17.67 9.00 -2.38
C THR A 16 -19.15 9.31 -2.15
N PRO A 17 -19.92 9.70 -3.19
CA PRO A 17 -21.35 9.97 -3.03
C PRO A 17 -22.14 8.83 -2.36
N SER A 18 -21.73 7.60 -2.61
CA SER A 18 -22.32 6.41 -1.99
C SER A 18 -22.03 6.28 -0.49
N THR A 19 -20.82 6.61 -0.05
CA THR A 19 -20.45 6.61 1.38
C THR A 19 -21.15 7.76 2.11
N TRP A 20 -21.14 8.95 1.50
CA TRP A 20 -21.82 10.13 2.03
C TRP A 20 -23.31 9.87 2.26
N SER A 21 -24.02 9.39 1.24
CA SER A 21 -25.46 9.12 1.31
C SER A 21 -25.82 8.13 2.42
N LYS A 22 -24.99 7.09 2.63
CA LYS A 22 -25.17 6.12 3.72
C LYS A 22 -25.00 6.75 5.10
N LEU A 23 -23.95 7.56 5.29
CA LEU A 23 -23.65 8.19 6.57
C LEU A 23 -24.70 9.25 6.95
N THR A 24 -25.16 10.04 5.98
CA THR A 24 -26.02 11.19 6.22
C THR A 24 -27.51 10.94 5.93
N LYS A 25 -27.88 9.69 5.63
CA LYS A 25 -29.26 9.30 5.23
C LYS A 25 -29.78 10.11 4.03
N GLY A 26 -28.92 10.33 3.04
CA GLY A 26 -29.26 11.03 1.80
C GLY A 26 -29.26 12.55 1.87
N TYR A 27 -28.54 13.15 2.84
CA TYR A 27 -28.41 14.60 2.92
C TYR A 27 -27.75 15.16 1.64
N SER A 28 -28.37 16.17 1.04
CA SER A 28 -27.95 16.77 -0.23
C SER A 28 -26.99 17.96 -0.09
N GLY A 29 -26.66 18.37 1.13
CA GLY A 29 -25.70 19.46 1.38
C GLY A 29 -24.26 19.05 1.07
N GLY A 30 -23.41 20.06 0.85
CA GLY A 30 -22.01 19.87 0.45
C GLY A 30 -21.01 19.60 1.58
N GLY A 31 -21.48 19.48 2.83
CA GLY A 31 -20.62 19.23 4.00
C GLY A 31 -21.40 19.24 5.31
N VAL A 32 -20.88 18.55 6.32
CA VAL A 32 -21.38 18.54 7.71
C VAL A 32 -20.20 18.49 8.67
N ASP A 33 -20.36 19.11 9.83
CA ASP A 33 -19.43 19.00 10.95
C ASP A 33 -19.88 17.93 11.95
N GLY A 34 -18.97 17.52 12.85
CA GLY A 34 -19.29 16.58 13.93
C GLY A 34 -19.22 15.10 13.54
N ILE A 35 -18.65 14.76 12.37
CA ILE A 35 -18.33 13.37 12.04
C ILE A 35 -17.13 12.93 12.88
N GLU A 36 -17.37 11.97 13.77
CA GLU A 36 -16.32 11.27 14.50
C GLU A 36 -15.84 10.06 13.70
N TRP A 37 -14.54 9.80 13.75
CA TRP A 37 -13.92 8.68 13.07
C TRP A 37 -12.69 8.20 13.83
N GLU A 38 -12.32 6.95 13.59
CA GLU A 38 -11.09 6.34 14.08
C GLU A 38 -10.43 5.49 13.00
N TRP A 39 -9.13 5.25 13.14
CA TRP A 39 -8.44 4.28 12.31
C TRP A 39 -8.76 2.86 12.79
N ILE A 40 -9.37 2.07 11.93
CA ILE A 40 -9.59 0.64 12.18
C ILE A 40 -8.65 -0.21 11.33
N GLN A 41 -8.39 -1.43 11.79
CA GLN A 41 -7.81 -2.47 10.92
C GLN A 41 -8.74 -2.67 9.71
N CYS A 42 -8.18 -2.75 8.50
CA CYS A 42 -8.97 -2.97 7.29
C CYS A 42 -9.76 -4.29 7.42
N PRO A 43 -11.09 -4.28 7.23
CA PRO A 43 -11.94 -5.45 7.38
C PRO A 43 -11.91 -6.34 6.13
N LEU A 44 -10.72 -6.72 5.68
CA LEU A 44 -10.55 -7.67 4.58
C LEU A 44 -10.82 -9.10 5.08
N PRO A 45 -11.30 -10.03 4.23
CA PRO A 45 -11.38 -11.45 4.58
C PRO A 45 -10.03 -12.05 5.00
N GLU A 46 -10.00 -13.04 5.89
CA GLU A 46 -8.75 -13.76 6.29
C GLU A 46 -8.04 -14.41 5.10
N SER A 47 -8.79 -14.79 4.07
CA SER A 47 -8.26 -15.32 2.81
C SER A 47 -7.57 -14.27 1.92
N SER A 48 -7.58 -12.99 2.29
CA SER A 48 -6.95 -11.92 1.51
C SER A 48 -5.47 -11.83 1.84
N SER A 49 -4.63 -12.49 1.04
CA SER A 49 -3.18 -12.33 1.12
C SER A 49 -2.75 -10.90 0.77
N LEU A 50 -1.74 -10.41 1.48
CA LEU A 50 -0.98 -9.21 1.12
C LEU A 50 -0.37 -9.40 -0.28
N GLN A 51 -0.36 -8.33 -1.08
CA GLN A 51 0.12 -8.38 -2.46
C GLN A 51 1.13 -7.27 -2.73
N VAL A 52 2.10 -7.58 -3.58
CA VAL A 52 3.04 -6.63 -4.15
C VAL A 52 2.67 -6.46 -5.61
N HIS A 53 2.17 -5.27 -5.97
CA HIS A 53 1.81 -4.93 -7.35
C HIS A 53 2.89 -4.03 -7.94
N MET A 54 3.56 -4.52 -8.98
CA MET A 54 4.60 -3.79 -9.69
C MET A 54 4.01 -2.74 -10.64
N HIS A 55 4.47 -1.50 -10.54
CA HIS A 55 4.01 -0.38 -11.38
C HIS A 55 4.41 -0.53 -12.85
N SER A 56 3.77 0.25 -13.72
CA SER A 56 4.16 0.32 -15.14
C SER A 56 5.61 0.78 -15.28
N GLY A 57 6.42 0.04 -16.03
CA GLY A 57 7.87 0.30 -16.17
C GLY A 57 8.75 -0.36 -15.11
N ALA A 58 8.15 -0.99 -14.09
CA ALA A 58 8.91 -1.69 -13.06
C ALA A 58 9.71 -2.86 -13.63
N SER A 59 10.95 -2.97 -13.18
CA SER A 59 11.89 -4.03 -13.55
C SER A 59 12.96 -4.17 -12.47
N LYS A 60 13.94 -5.06 -12.66
CA LYS A 60 15.14 -5.07 -11.81
C LYS A 60 15.95 -3.76 -11.86
N TYR A 61 15.79 -2.94 -12.90
CA TYR A 61 16.47 -1.64 -13.03
C TYR A 61 15.71 -0.51 -12.34
N TRP A 62 14.42 -0.71 -12.06
CA TRP A 62 13.59 0.25 -11.36
C TRP A 62 12.52 -0.52 -10.60
N PHE A 63 12.79 -0.78 -9.32
CA PHE A 63 11.78 -1.35 -8.43
C PHE A 63 10.79 -0.24 -8.09
N ALA A 64 9.53 -0.42 -8.48
CA ALA A 64 8.42 0.45 -8.13
C ALA A 64 7.18 -0.41 -7.89
N ALA A 65 6.64 -0.36 -6.68
CA ALA A 65 5.53 -1.22 -6.28
C ALA A 65 4.54 -0.51 -5.37
N THR A 66 3.29 -0.96 -5.38
CA THR A 66 2.30 -0.66 -4.34
C THR A 66 2.02 -1.91 -3.53
N ILE A 67 1.89 -1.74 -2.22
CA ILE A 67 1.48 -2.81 -1.31
C ILE A 67 -0.04 -2.80 -1.20
N GLU A 68 -0.66 -3.89 -1.60
CA GLU A 68 -2.11 -4.06 -1.61
C GLU A 68 -2.53 -5.10 -0.56
N ASN A 69 -3.79 -5.04 -0.13
CA ASN A 69 -4.37 -5.91 0.90
C ASN A 69 -3.66 -5.91 2.28
N ALA A 70 -2.84 -4.90 2.57
CA ALA A 70 -2.36 -4.68 3.93
C ALA A 70 -3.55 -4.35 4.84
N ARG A 71 -3.63 -5.02 5.99
CA ARG A 71 -4.70 -4.83 6.98
C ARG A 71 -4.45 -3.68 7.93
N LEU A 72 -3.18 -3.39 8.17
CA LEU A 72 -2.71 -2.23 8.91
C LEU A 72 -1.92 -1.35 7.94
N ARG A 73 -1.72 -0.08 8.32
CA ARG A 73 -0.89 0.83 7.54
C ARG A 73 0.53 0.26 7.41
N THR A 74 1.03 0.23 6.17
CA THR A 74 2.43 -0.09 5.90
C THR A 74 3.33 1.04 6.41
N GLN A 75 4.27 0.70 7.28
CA GLN A 75 5.29 1.62 7.79
C GLN A 75 6.57 1.56 6.96
N LYS A 76 6.95 0.37 6.48
CA LYS A 76 8.23 0.16 5.79
C LYS A 76 8.12 -0.96 4.77
N VAL A 77 8.77 -0.78 3.62
CA VAL A 77 8.98 -1.81 2.60
C VAL A 77 10.47 -1.98 2.38
N GLU A 78 10.93 -3.23 2.32
CA GLU A 78 12.32 -3.59 2.08
C GLU A 78 12.41 -4.68 1.01
N VAL A 79 13.46 -4.66 0.21
CA VAL A 79 13.72 -5.62 -0.87
C VAL A 79 15.02 -6.37 -0.62
N SER A 80 15.02 -7.66 -0.92
CA SER A 80 16.15 -8.57 -0.76
C SER A 80 16.41 -9.33 -2.06
N SER A 81 17.63 -9.27 -2.57
CA SER A 81 18.10 -10.07 -3.72
C SER A 81 18.81 -11.37 -3.32
N ASP A 82 19.00 -11.63 -2.02
CA ASP A 82 19.79 -12.77 -1.52
C ASP A 82 18.97 -13.73 -0.63
N LYS A 83 17.67 -13.82 -0.92
CA LYS A 83 16.69 -14.68 -0.22
C LYS A 83 16.55 -14.36 1.27
N GLY A 84 16.70 -13.09 1.64
CA GLY A 84 16.39 -12.52 2.95
C GLY A 84 17.57 -12.37 3.88
N LYS A 85 18.81 -12.54 3.39
CA LYS A 85 20.02 -12.36 4.20
C LYS A 85 20.31 -10.87 4.41
N THR A 86 20.10 -10.05 3.39
CA THR A 86 20.23 -8.58 3.46
C THR A 86 18.99 -7.90 2.91
N TRP A 87 18.69 -6.71 3.43
CA TRP A 87 17.47 -5.97 3.14
C TRP A 87 17.79 -4.52 2.81
N GLN A 88 17.25 -4.05 1.70
CA GLN A 88 17.40 -2.68 1.24
C GLN A 88 16.08 -1.95 1.41
N VAL A 89 16.12 -0.79 2.07
CA VAL A 89 14.92 -0.01 2.38
C VAL A 89 14.43 0.73 1.13
N CYS A 90 13.13 0.66 0.88
CA CYS A 90 12.46 1.46 -0.15
C CYS A 90 12.01 2.83 0.39
N ALA A 91 11.95 3.81 -0.49
CA ALA A 91 11.32 5.10 -0.22
C ALA A 91 9.84 5.06 -0.63
N LEU A 92 8.99 5.77 0.12
CA LEU A 92 7.57 5.96 -0.21
C LEU A 92 7.38 7.30 -0.91
N HIS A 93 6.80 7.28 -2.11
CA HIS A 93 6.48 8.43 -2.92
C HIS A 93 4.97 8.55 -3.17
N ASP A 94 4.51 9.75 -3.50
CA ASP A 94 3.12 10.03 -3.88
C ASP A 94 2.87 9.60 -5.35
N PRO A 95 1.75 8.90 -5.68
CA PRO A 95 0.68 8.42 -4.81
C PRO A 95 0.86 6.95 -4.39
N ASN A 96 1.41 6.73 -3.19
CA ASN A 96 1.57 5.41 -2.56
C ASN A 96 2.42 4.41 -3.38
N MET A 97 3.57 4.87 -3.86
CA MET A 97 4.54 4.08 -4.62
C MET A 97 5.82 3.88 -3.82
N TRP A 98 6.17 2.62 -3.55
CA TRP A 98 7.42 2.24 -2.91
C TRP A 98 8.48 1.98 -3.98
N THR A 99 9.59 2.71 -3.93
CA THR A 99 10.69 2.58 -4.89
C THR A 99 12.00 2.22 -4.21
N LEU A 100 12.85 1.49 -4.92
CA LEU A 100 14.25 1.33 -4.52
C LEU A 100 15.09 2.38 -5.26
N ASP A 101 15.22 3.56 -4.64
CA ASP A 101 15.86 4.72 -5.28
C ASP A 101 17.37 4.50 -5.49
N ASP A 102 17.87 4.98 -6.63
CA ASP A 102 19.29 4.97 -7.04
C ASP A 102 19.97 3.59 -6.98
N LYS A 103 19.20 2.51 -7.11
CA LYS A 103 19.72 1.14 -7.07
C LYS A 103 19.02 0.22 -8.05
N THR A 104 19.75 -0.82 -8.44
CA THR A 104 19.25 -1.91 -9.28
C THR A 104 19.38 -3.24 -8.55
N LEU A 105 18.53 -4.18 -8.92
CA LEU A 105 18.56 -5.56 -8.44
C LEU A 105 19.25 -6.45 -9.49
N PRO A 106 19.95 -7.51 -9.06
CA PRO A 106 20.70 -8.37 -9.98
C PRO A 106 19.78 -9.28 -10.82
N ASP A 107 18.67 -9.73 -10.23
CA ASP A 107 17.78 -10.74 -10.79
C ASP A 107 16.39 -10.16 -11.10
N ASP A 108 15.61 -10.87 -11.92
CA ASP A 108 14.24 -10.50 -12.28
C ASP A 108 13.21 -10.90 -11.19
N THR A 109 13.69 -11.41 -10.05
CA THR A 109 12.88 -11.69 -8.87
C THR A 109 13.55 -11.18 -7.59
N ALA A 110 12.75 -10.88 -6.57
CA ALA A 110 13.26 -10.50 -5.24
C ALA A 110 12.30 -10.93 -4.13
N TYR A 111 12.78 -10.91 -2.89
CA TYR A 111 11.91 -11.01 -1.71
C TYR A 111 11.55 -9.60 -1.26
N VAL A 112 10.29 -9.39 -0.89
CA VAL A 112 9.78 -8.11 -0.40
C VAL A 112 9.27 -8.29 1.01
N ARG A 113 9.83 -7.54 1.97
CA ARG A 113 9.37 -7.51 3.35
C ARG A 113 8.56 -6.25 3.58
N VAL A 114 7.36 -6.42 4.11
CA VAL A 114 6.46 -5.33 4.49
C VAL A 114 6.35 -5.32 6.00
N THR A 115 6.58 -4.17 6.62
CA THR A 115 6.40 -3.95 8.06
C THR A 115 5.23 -3.00 8.28
N ASP A 116 4.30 -3.36 9.16
CA ASP A 116 3.19 -2.49 9.55
C ASP A 116 3.58 -1.51 10.68
N ILE A 117 2.68 -0.58 10.98
CA ILE A 117 2.86 0.43 12.04
C ILE A 117 3.05 -0.14 13.46
N ASN A 118 2.70 -1.41 13.70
CA ASN A 118 2.88 -2.10 14.98
C ASN A 118 4.16 -2.96 14.98
N GLY A 119 4.94 -2.96 13.89
CA GLY A 119 6.16 -3.75 13.74
C GLY A 119 5.92 -5.18 13.23
N GLY A 120 4.68 -5.57 12.92
CA GLY A 120 4.37 -6.85 12.30
C GLY A 120 4.97 -6.96 10.91
N GLN A 121 5.49 -8.13 10.53
CA GLN A 121 6.21 -8.34 9.27
C GLN A 121 5.62 -9.47 8.43
N VAL A 122 5.49 -9.23 7.14
CA VAL A 122 5.16 -10.24 6.12
C VAL A 122 6.26 -10.22 5.06
N VAL A 123 6.73 -11.40 4.66
CA VAL A 123 7.68 -11.55 3.55
C VAL A 123 6.97 -12.20 2.37
N VAL A 124 6.87 -11.46 1.27
CA VAL A 124 6.43 -11.98 -0.03
C VAL A 124 7.66 -12.47 -0.78
N LYS A 125 7.71 -13.78 -1.03
CA LYS A 125 8.83 -14.42 -1.71
C LYS A 125 8.63 -14.39 -3.21
N ASP A 126 9.75 -14.43 -3.92
CA ASP A 126 9.81 -14.59 -5.39
C ASP A 126 8.91 -13.60 -6.14
N VAL A 127 8.89 -12.33 -5.69
CA VAL A 127 8.18 -11.24 -6.36
C VAL A 127 8.80 -11.03 -7.73
N VAL A 128 7.98 -11.15 -8.77
CA VAL A 128 8.42 -10.99 -10.16
C VAL A 128 8.55 -9.50 -10.47
N LEU A 129 9.77 -9.06 -10.78
CA LEU A 129 10.10 -7.66 -11.06
C LEU A 129 9.75 -7.32 -12.50
N LYS A 130 8.46 -7.28 -12.81
CA LYS A 130 7.94 -6.99 -14.14
C LYS A 130 6.72 -6.08 -14.05
N SER A 131 6.71 -5.07 -14.90
CA SER A 131 5.61 -4.13 -15.11
C SER A 131 4.23 -4.79 -15.06
N GLY A 132 3.37 -4.31 -14.16
CA GLY A 132 1.97 -4.73 -14.00
C GLY A 132 1.76 -6.12 -13.40
N VAL A 133 2.82 -6.80 -12.95
CA VAL A 133 2.68 -8.10 -12.29
C VAL A 133 2.37 -7.92 -10.81
N THR A 134 1.45 -8.73 -10.30
CA THR A 134 1.12 -8.80 -8.88
C THR A 134 1.53 -10.15 -8.30
N THR A 135 2.29 -10.14 -7.21
CA THR A 135 2.68 -11.34 -6.46
C THR A 135 2.02 -11.34 -5.08
N LYS A 136 1.44 -12.47 -4.68
CA LYS A 136 0.72 -12.63 -3.41
C LYS A 136 1.62 -13.31 -2.37
N ALA A 137 1.45 -12.92 -1.10
CA ALA A 137 1.99 -13.66 0.03
C ALA A 137 1.35 -15.07 0.09
N THR A 138 2.19 -16.08 0.31
CA THR A 138 1.80 -17.49 0.53
C THR A 138 1.85 -17.84 2.00
#